data_AF-A0A9P2MRD1-F1
#
_entry.id   AF-A0A9P2MRD1-F1
#
_cell.length_a   1.000
_cell.length_b   1.000
_cell.length_c   1.000
_cell.angle_alpha   90.00
_cell.angle_beta   90.00
_cell.angle_gamma   90.00
#
_symmetry.space_group_name_H-M   'P 1'
#
loop_
_entity.id
_entity.type
_entity.pdbx_description
1 polymer ?
#
loop_
_entity_poly.entity_id
_entity_poly.type
_entity_poly.pdbx_seq_one_letter_code
_entity_poly.pdbx_strand_id
1 'polypeptide(L)'
;MTTQVPPSALLPLNPEQLARLQAATTDLTPTQLAWVSGYFWGVLNQQPAALAATPAPAAEMPGITIISASQTGNARRVAEALRDDLLAAKLNVKLVNAGDYKFKQIASEKLLIVVTSTQGEGEPPEEAVALHKFLFSKKAPKLENTAFAVFSLGDSSYEFFCQSGKDFDSKLAELGGERLLDRVDADVEYQAAASEWRARVVDALKSRAPVAAPSQSVATGAVNEIHTSPYSKDAPLVASLSVNQKITGRNSEKDVRHIEIDLGDSGLRYQPGDALGVWYQNDPALVKELVELLWLKGDEPVTVEGKTLPLNEALQWHFELTVNTANIVENYATLTRSETLLPLVGDKAKLQHYAATTPIVDMVRFSPAQLDAEALINLLRPLTPRLYSIASSQAEVENEVHVTVGVVRYDVEGRARAGGASSFLADRVEEEGEVRVFIEHNDNFRLPANPETPVIMIGPGTGIAPFRAFMQQRAADEAPGKNWLFFGNPHFTEDFLYQVEWQRYVKDGVLTRIDLAWSRDQKEKVYVQDKLREQGAELWRWINDGAHIYVCGDANRMAKDVEQALLEVIAEFGGMDTEAADEFLSELRVERRYQRDVY
;
A
#
# COMPACT_ATOMS: atom_id res chain seq x y z
N MET A 1 59.73 -20.96 -54.76
CA MET A 1 59.99 -19.53 -54.97
C MET A 1 59.73 -18.82 -53.65
N THR A 2 60.81 -18.27 -53.08
CA THR A 2 60.91 -17.43 -51.87
C THR A 2 60.00 -17.75 -50.68
N THR A 3 60.52 -18.64 -49.85
CA THR A 3 60.24 -18.83 -48.42
C THR A 3 60.43 -17.55 -47.60
N GLN A 4 59.43 -17.13 -46.83
CA GLN A 4 59.68 -16.43 -45.57
C GLN A 4 59.44 -17.42 -44.44
N VAL A 5 60.52 -17.84 -43.80
CA VAL A 5 60.50 -18.53 -42.51
C VAL A 5 60.20 -17.47 -41.45
N PRO A 6 59.10 -17.59 -40.67
CA PRO A 6 58.97 -16.79 -39.45
C PRO A 6 60.05 -17.24 -38.46
N PRO A 7 60.59 -16.33 -37.64
CA PRO A 7 61.71 -16.63 -36.76
C PRO A 7 61.37 -17.84 -35.88
N SER A 8 62.24 -18.84 -35.86
CA SER A 8 62.21 -19.98 -34.94
C SER A 8 62.57 -19.59 -33.49
N ALA A 9 62.16 -18.39 -33.07
CA ALA A 9 62.32 -17.85 -31.73
C ALA A 9 60.97 -17.28 -31.29
N LEU A 10 60.45 -17.78 -30.15
CA LEU A 10 59.24 -17.36 -29.42
C LEU A 10 57.96 -18.20 -29.61
N LEU A 11 58.06 -19.50 -29.88
CA LEU A 11 56.98 -20.44 -29.51
C LEU A 11 57.50 -21.44 -28.47
N PRO A 12 56.81 -21.65 -27.34
CA PRO A 12 57.26 -22.56 -26.27
C PRO A 12 57.09 -24.05 -26.62
N LEU A 13 56.81 -24.37 -27.89
CA LEU A 13 56.54 -25.73 -28.36
C LEU A 13 57.65 -26.17 -29.34
N ASN A 14 58.13 -27.40 -29.17
CA ASN A 14 59.06 -27.98 -30.12
C ASN A 14 58.36 -28.36 -31.45
N PRO A 15 59.10 -28.62 -32.55
CA PRO A 15 58.50 -28.87 -33.85
C PRO A 15 57.53 -30.06 -33.89
N GLU A 16 57.78 -31.10 -33.10
CA GLU A 16 56.91 -32.28 -33.03
C GLU A 16 55.60 -31.99 -32.27
N GLN A 17 55.68 -31.22 -31.17
CA GLN A 17 54.52 -30.74 -30.41
C GLN A 17 53.68 -29.76 -31.24
N LEU A 18 54.32 -28.88 -32.00
CA LEU A 18 53.64 -27.96 -32.90
C LEU A 18 52.90 -28.71 -34.00
N ALA A 19 53.51 -29.73 -34.60
CA ALA A 19 52.87 -30.56 -35.62
C ALA A 19 51.64 -31.32 -35.07
N ARG A 20 51.73 -31.86 -33.84
CA ARG A 20 50.58 -32.53 -33.19
C ARG A 20 49.46 -31.56 -32.86
N LEU A 21 49.79 -30.36 -32.37
CA LEU A 21 48.80 -29.32 -32.08
C LEU A 21 48.10 -28.88 -33.38
N GLN A 22 48.87 -28.61 -34.43
CA GLN A 22 48.34 -28.23 -35.74
C GLN A 22 47.42 -29.32 -36.30
N ALA A 23 47.85 -30.58 -36.29
CA ALA A 23 47.01 -31.70 -36.73
C ALA A 23 45.71 -31.81 -35.93
N ALA A 24 45.76 -31.62 -34.60
CA ALA A 24 44.58 -31.69 -33.74
C ALA A 24 43.61 -30.50 -33.93
N THR A 25 44.09 -29.37 -34.44
CA THR A 25 43.28 -28.14 -34.62
C THR A 25 42.85 -27.86 -36.05
N THR A 26 43.38 -28.59 -37.06
CA THR A 26 43.21 -28.26 -38.48
C THR A 26 41.75 -28.36 -38.95
N ASP A 27 40.98 -29.30 -38.41
CA ASP A 27 39.58 -29.54 -38.82
C ASP A 27 38.54 -28.94 -37.86
N LEU A 28 38.98 -28.07 -36.93
CA LEU A 28 38.10 -27.46 -35.94
C LEU A 28 37.50 -26.14 -36.43
N THR A 29 36.23 -25.92 -36.11
CA THR A 29 35.56 -24.63 -36.32
C THR A 29 36.06 -23.57 -35.33
N PRO A 30 35.86 -22.26 -35.60
CA PRO A 30 36.28 -21.19 -34.69
C PRO A 30 35.71 -21.33 -33.26
N THR A 31 34.45 -21.76 -33.12
CA THR A 31 33.81 -21.97 -31.82
C THR A 31 34.44 -23.13 -31.05
N GLN A 32 34.84 -24.20 -31.74
CA GLN A 32 35.52 -25.34 -31.14
C GLN A 32 36.95 -24.99 -30.71
N LEU A 33 37.65 -24.16 -31.49
CA LEU A 33 38.96 -23.64 -31.10
C LEU A 33 38.87 -22.77 -29.83
N ALA A 34 37.83 -21.93 -29.70
CA ALA A 34 37.58 -21.14 -28.50
C ALA A 34 37.34 -22.02 -27.25
N TRP A 35 36.59 -23.12 -27.40
CA TRP A 35 36.38 -24.09 -26.32
C TRP A 35 37.67 -24.80 -25.90
N VAL A 36 38.49 -25.24 -26.86
CA VAL A 36 39.80 -25.88 -26.60
C VAL A 36 40.76 -24.94 -25.88
N SER A 37 40.75 -23.65 -26.22
CA SER A 37 41.50 -22.62 -25.50
C SER A 37 41.10 -22.56 -24.01
N GLY A 38 39.80 -22.54 -23.72
CA GLY A 38 39.28 -22.58 -22.34
C GLY A 38 39.65 -23.87 -21.60
N TYR A 39 39.64 -25.02 -22.28
CA TYR A 39 40.05 -26.30 -21.72
C TYR A 39 41.53 -26.29 -21.30
N PHE A 40 42.44 -25.83 -22.17
CA PHE A 40 43.86 -25.73 -21.83
C PHE A 40 44.12 -24.73 -20.69
N TRP A 41 43.32 -23.66 -20.60
CA TRP A 41 43.38 -22.72 -19.48
C TRP A 41 42.97 -23.36 -18.16
N GLY A 42 41.94 -24.22 -18.19
CA GLY A 42 41.54 -25.03 -17.04
C GLY A 42 42.62 -26.04 -16.61
N VAL A 43 43.31 -26.67 -17.57
CA VAL A 43 44.42 -27.62 -17.28
C VAL A 43 45.62 -26.90 -16.67
N LEU A 44 45.94 -25.68 -17.12
CA LEU A 44 47.06 -24.90 -16.57
C LEU A 44 46.86 -24.54 -15.09
N ASN A 45 45.60 -24.39 -14.66
CA ASN A 45 45.23 -24.06 -13.28
C ASN A 45 45.08 -25.30 -12.38
N GLN A 46 45.41 -26.50 -12.85
CA GLN A 46 45.51 -27.71 -12.03
C GLN A 46 46.96 -27.99 -11.61
N GLN A 47 47.58 -27.06 -10.86
CA GLN A 47 48.73 -27.43 -10.03
C GLN A 47 48.25 -27.95 -8.68
N PRO A 48 48.78 -29.07 -8.17
CA PRO A 48 48.46 -29.55 -6.84
C PRO A 48 49.08 -28.59 -5.82
N ALA A 49 48.25 -27.71 -5.27
CA ALA A 49 48.64 -26.88 -4.14
C ALA A 49 49.06 -27.82 -3.00
N ALA A 50 50.31 -27.70 -2.59
CA ALA A 50 50.79 -28.24 -1.33
C ALA A 50 49.82 -27.84 -0.20
N LEU A 51 49.56 -28.78 0.70
CA LEU A 51 48.69 -28.66 1.87
C LEU A 51 49.06 -27.44 2.74
N ALA A 52 48.62 -26.26 2.33
CA ALA A 52 48.37 -25.14 3.22
C ALA A 52 46.98 -25.40 3.78
N ALA A 53 46.87 -25.48 5.11
CA ALA A 53 45.58 -25.53 5.77
C ALA A 53 44.73 -24.37 5.24
N THR A 54 43.66 -24.70 4.52
CA THR A 54 42.62 -23.74 4.16
C THR A 54 42.17 -23.10 5.47
N PRO A 55 42.27 -21.76 5.63
CA PRO A 55 41.46 -21.12 6.65
C PRO A 55 40.03 -21.56 6.37
N ALA A 56 39.31 -22.00 7.41
CA ALA A 56 37.88 -22.26 7.28
C ALA A 56 37.24 -21.07 6.54
N PRO A 57 36.32 -21.28 5.59
CA PRO A 57 35.63 -20.17 4.94
C PRO A 57 35.11 -19.27 6.05
N ALA A 58 35.54 -18.00 6.04
CA ALA A 58 35.02 -17.01 6.97
C ALA A 58 33.50 -17.07 6.84
N ALA A 59 32.80 -17.25 7.96
CA ALA A 59 31.35 -17.36 7.95
C ALA A 59 30.80 -16.08 7.31
N GLU A 60 30.40 -16.15 6.04
CA GLU A 60 29.65 -15.08 5.41
C GLU A 60 28.38 -14.89 6.22
N MET A 61 28.09 -13.65 6.61
CA MET A 61 26.81 -13.39 7.23
C MET A 61 25.70 -13.90 6.32
N PRO A 62 24.66 -14.52 6.89
CA PRO A 62 23.44 -14.73 6.14
C PRO A 62 22.95 -13.43 5.52
N GLY A 63 22.45 -13.50 4.28
CA GLY A 63 21.75 -12.37 3.69
C GLY A 63 20.58 -11.93 4.57
N ILE A 64 20.42 -10.62 4.74
CA ILE A 64 19.30 -10.01 5.46
C ILE A 64 18.16 -9.82 4.47
N THR A 65 17.01 -10.43 4.74
CA THR A 65 15.81 -10.22 3.93
C THR A 65 14.89 -9.23 4.65
N ILE A 66 14.57 -8.12 3.98
CA ILE A 66 13.54 -7.18 4.40
C ILE A 66 12.29 -7.45 3.55
N ILE A 67 11.17 -7.73 4.21
CA ILE A 67 9.85 -7.78 3.58
C ILE A 67 9.13 -6.47 3.89
N SER A 68 8.79 -5.72 2.84
CA SER A 68 7.89 -4.58 2.97
C SER A 68 6.46 -5.01 2.66
N ALA A 69 5.53 -4.67 3.56
CA ALA A 69 4.10 -4.85 3.41
C ALA A 69 3.39 -3.49 3.59
N SER A 70 2.97 -2.86 2.51
CA SER A 70 2.49 -1.48 2.48
C SER A 70 1.26 -1.32 1.59
N GLN A 71 0.21 -0.68 2.11
CA GLN A 71 -0.94 -0.28 1.30
C GLN A 71 -0.70 1.09 0.63
N THR A 72 -0.25 2.07 1.42
CA THR A 72 -0.13 3.49 1.02
C THR A 72 1.32 3.98 1.01
N GLY A 73 2.24 3.08 0.66
CA GLY A 73 3.68 3.40 0.54
C GLY A 73 4.47 3.66 1.84
N ASN A 74 3.85 4.03 2.98
CA ASN A 74 4.57 4.39 4.21
C ASN A 74 5.51 3.28 4.73
N ALA A 75 5.01 2.04 4.83
CA ALA A 75 5.84 0.91 5.29
C ALA A 75 6.96 0.61 4.29
N ARG A 76 6.70 0.78 2.98
CA ARG A 76 7.69 0.62 1.91
C ARG A 76 8.83 1.62 2.04
N ARG A 77 8.52 2.91 2.26
CA ARG A 77 9.53 3.97 2.49
C ARG A 77 10.42 3.66 3.71
N VAL A 78 9.84 3.16 4.80
CA VAL A 78 10.62 2.77 5.99
C VAL A 78 11.55 1.59 5.68
N ALA A 79 11.07 0.60 4.91
CA ALA A 79 11.87 -0.55 4.47
C ALA A 79 13.00 -0.17 3.51
N GLU A 80 12.75 0.76 2.58
CA GLU A 80 13.76 1.32 1.66
C GLU A 80 14.82 2.11 2.43
N ALA A 81 14.42 2.96 3.38
CA ALA A 81 15.37 3.66 4.24
C ALA A 81 16.24 2.68 5.05
N LEU A 82 15.65 1.59 5.58
CA LEU A 82 16.41 0.57 6.30
C LEU A 82 17.38 -0.19 5.39
N ARG A 83 16.97 -0.52 4.16
CA ARG A 83 17.87 -1.10 3.15
C ARG A 83 19.07 -0.20 2.95
N ASP A 84 18.85 1.10 2.76
CA ASP A 84 19.93 2.07 2.51
C ASP A 84 20.84 2.22 3.73
N ASP A 85 20.29 2.24 4.94
CA ASP A 85 21.03 2.23 6.21
C ASP A 85 21.93 0.98 6.34
N LEU A 86 21.42 -0.21 5.96
CA LEU A 86 22.16 -1.48 6.01
C LEU A 86 23.23 -1.58 4.92
N LEU A 87 22.96 -1.07 3.71
CA LEU A 87 23.95 -0.97 2.63
C LEU A 87 25.09 -0.02 3.01
N ALA A 88 24.77 1.13 3.63
CA ALA A 88 25.77 2.05 4.18
C ALA A 88 26.61 1.38 5.28
N ALA A 89 26.01 0.48 6.06
CA ALA A 89 26.69 -0.36 7.04
C ALA A 89 27.47 -1.55 6.42
N LYS A 90 27.47 -1.70 5.09
CA LYS A 90 28.12 -2.80 4.34
C LYS A 90 27.58 -4.20 4.67
N LEU A 91 26.30 -4.29 5.03
CA LEU A 91 25.63 -5.55 5.27
C LEU A 91 24.91 -6.01 3.99
N ASN A 92 24.92 -7.31 3.71
CA ASN A 92 24.25 -7.88 2.55
C ASN A 92 22.73 -7.92 2.79
N VAL A 93 21.98 -7.09 2.09
CA VAL A 93 20.54 -6.92 2.27
C VAL A 93 19.77 -7.11 0.96
N LYS A 94 18.63 -7.78 1.06
CA LYS A 94 17.64 -7.95 0.00
C LYS A 94 16.31 -7.39 0.47
N LEU A 95 15.81 -6.34 -0.19
CA LEU A 95 14.46 -5.83 0.02
C LEU A 95 13.51 -6.49 -0.99
N VAL A 96 12.38 -7.01 -0.51
CA VAL A 96 11.34 -7.63 -1.34
C VAL A 96 9.97 -7.12 -0.89
N ASN A 97 9.10 -6.81 -1.86
CA ASN A 97 7.69 -6.59 -1.58
C ASN A 97 7.03 -7.91 -1.14
N ALA A 98 6.16 -7.87 -0.12
CA ALA A 98 5.42 -9.04 0.33
C ALA A 98 4.66 -9.77 -0.80
N GLY A 99 4.10 -9.03 -1.77
CA GLY A 99 3.39 -9.60 -2.91
C GLY A 99 4.30 -10.34 -3.91
N ASP A 100 5.57 -9.95 -3.97
CA ASP A 100 6.60 -10.60 -4.82
C ASP A 100 7.40 -11.66 -4.04
N TYR A 101 7.17 -11.76 -2.73
CA TYR A 101 7.90 -12.66 -1.87
C TYR A 101 7.38 -14.10 -2.01
N LYS A 102 8.29 -15.02 -2.31
CA LYS A 102 8.00 -16.46 -2.41
C LYS A 102 7.83 -17.05 -1.01
N PHE A 103 6.71 -16.78 -0.35
CA PHE A 103 6.46 -17.09 1.06
C PHE A 103 6.66 -18.57 1.46
N LYS A 104 6.50 -19.51 0.51
CA LYS A 104 6.80 -20.94 0.73
C LYS A 104 8.30 -21.20 1.05
N GLN A 105 9.19 -20.24 0.80
CA GLN A 105 10.64 -20.34 1.04
C GLN A 105 11.08 -19.71 2.38
N ILE A 106 10.17 -19.20 3.21
CA ILE A 106 10.50 -18.43 4.42
C ILE A 106 11.38 -19.18 5.43
N ALA A 107 11.32 -20.51 5.48
CA ALA A 107 12.18 -21.34 6.34
C ALA A 107 13.68 -21.28 5.99
N SER A 108 14.03 -20.77 4.80
CA SER A 108 15.41 -20.57 4.39
C SER A 108 16.02 -19.26 4.89
N GLU A 109 15.19 -18.34 5.38
CA GLU A 109 15.62 -17.04 5.87
C GLU A 109 16.28 -17.20 7.24
N LYS A 110 17.48 -16.65 7.41
CA LYS A 110 18.17 -16.64 8.72
C LYS A 110 18.03 -15.31 9.44
N LEU A 111 17.92 -14.21 8.69
CA LEU A 111 17.73 -12.86 9.19
C LEU A 111 16.58 -12.22 8.43
N LEU A 112 15.44 -12.08 9.10
CA LEU A 112 14.19 -11.62 8.50
C LEU A 112 13.69 -10.34 9.17
N ILE A 113 13.43 -9.31 8.39
CA ILE A 113 12.86 -8.05 8.89
C ILE A 113 11.53 -7.83 8.19
N VAL A 114 10.47 -7.61 8.95
CA VAL A 114 9.14 -7.31 8.40
C VAL A 114 8.78 -5.88 8.75
N VAL A 115 8.51 -5.06 7.73
CA VAL A 115 7.98 -3.70 7.91
C VAL A 115 6.58 -3.69 7.31
N THR A 116 5.55 -3.60 8.17
CA THR A 116 4.15 -3.72 7.74
C THR A 116 3.29 -2.56 8.18
N SER A 117 2.29 -2.22 7.38
CA SER A 117 1.13 -1.42 7.83
C SER A 117 -0.04 -2.33 8.25
N THR A 118 -1.09 -1.78 8.86
CA THR A 118 -2.34 -2.48 9.18
C THR A 118 -3.50 -1.78 8.47
N GLN A 119 -4.46 -2.54 7.94
CA GLN A 119 -5.61 -2.04 7.19
C GLN A 119 -6.93 -2.40 7.88
N GLY A 120 -7.95 -1.54 7.71
CA GLY A 120 -9.32 -1.77 8.19
C GLY A 120 -9.40 -2.29 9.62
N GLU A 121 -10.03 -3.46 9.77
CA GLU A 121 -10.23 -4.14 11.06
C GLU A 121 -9.04 -5.05 11.47
N GLY A 122 -7.81 -4.56 11.31
CA GLY A 122 -6.62 -5.27 11.75
C GLY A 122 -5.96 -6.19 10.72
N GLU A 123 -6.37 -6.10 9.45
CA GLU A 123 -5.88 -6.95 8.37
C GLU A 123 -4.47 -6.52 7.92
N PRO A 124 -3.64 -7.45 7.40
CA PRO A 124 -2.40 -7.07 6.73
C PRO A 124 -2.70 -6.31 5.42
N PRO A 125 -1.73 -5.55 4.90
CA PRO A 125 -1.85 -4.91 3.59
C PRO A 125 -2.09 -5.96 2.52
N GLU A 126 -2.76 -5.57 1.43
CA GLU A 126 -3.24 -6.52 0.42
C GLU A 126 -2.12 -7.42 -0.11
N GLU A 127 -0.94 -6.83 -0.37
CA GLU A 127 0.25 -7.53 -0.84
C GLU A 127 0.79 -8.60 0.13
N ALA A 128 0.40 -8.57 1.40
CA ALA A 128 0.87 -9.48 2.43
C ALA A 128 -0.17 -10.52 2.89
N VAL A 129 -1.41 -10.48 2.38
CA VAL A 129 -2.50 -11.39 2.80
C VAL A 129 -2.11 -12.86 2.58
N ALA A 130 -1.55 -13.21 1.42
CA ALA A 130 -1.17 -14.60 1.12
C ALA A 130 -0.06 -15.11 2.06
N LEU A 131 0.94 -14.27 2.34
CA LEU A 131 2.01 -14.59 3.30
C LEU A 131 1.44 -14.76 4.72
N HIS A 132 0.57 -13.86 5.17
CA HIS A 132 -0.07 -13.93 6.48
C HIS A 132 -0.90 -15.22 6.60
N LYS A 133 -1.83 -15.49 5.67
CA LYS A 133 -2.60 -16.75 5.65
C LYS A 133 -1.70 -17.99 5.69
N PHE A 134 -0.61 -18.00 4.92
CA PHE A 134 0.35 -19.11 4.93
C PHE A 134 0.98 -19.34 6.30
N LEU A 135 1.44 -18.28 6.98
CA LEU A 135 2.05 -18.38 8.31
C LEU A 135 1.08 -18.86 9.39
N PHE A 136 -0.21 -18.53 9.27
CA PHE A 136 -1.26 -18.99 10.18
C PHE A 136 -1.83 -20.37 9.83
N SER A 137 -1.48 -20.92 8.66
CA SER A 137 -1.92 -22.25 8.23
C SER A 137 -1.15 -23.38 8.92
N LYS A 138 -1.69 -24.61 8.83
CA LYS A 138 -0.99 -25.84 9.25
C LYS A 138 0.24 -26.16 8.38
N LYS A 139 0.37 -25.54 7.21
CA LYS A 139 1.48 -25.73 6.26
C LYS A 139 2.71 -24.87 6.61
N ALA A 140 2.62 -23.98 7.59
CA ALA A 140 3.71 -23.10 8.00
C ALA A 140 4.91 -23.89 8.55
N PRO A 141 6.15 -23.64 8.06
CA PRO A 141 7.33 -24.32 8.53
C PRO A 141 7.79 -23.79 9.90
N LYS A 142 8.60 -24.58 10.61
CA LYS A 142 9.35 -24.11 11.79
C LYS A 142 10.46 -23.15 11.37
N LEU A 143 10.69 -22.13 12.19
CA LEU A 143 11.64 -21.02 11.96
C LEU A 143 12.75 -20.97 13.03
N GLU A 144 13.13 -22.12 13.59
CA GLU A 144 14.09 -22.25 14.70
C GLU A 144 15.48 -21.67 14.42
N ASN A 145 15.83 -21.47 13.13
CA ASN A 145 17.10 -20.91 12.70
C ASN A 145 16.97 -19.49 12.12
N THR A 146 15.83 -18.84 12.34
CA THR A 146 15.52 -17.50 11.82
C THR A 146 15.50 -16.52 12.99
N ALA A 147 16.29 -15.46 12.90
CA ALA A 147 16.14 -14.31 13.79
C ALA A 147 15.40 -13.19 13.06
N PHE A 148 14.48 -12.51 13.75
CA PHE A 148 13.59 -11.54 13.12
C PHE A 148 13.35 -10.25 13.91
N ALA A 149 12.95 -9.19 13.22
CA ALA A 149 12.43 -7.96 13.82
C ALA A 149 11.22 -7.44 13.04
N VAL A 150 10.28 -6.78 13.72
CA VAL A 150 9.07 -6.26 13.10
C VAL A 150 8.90 -4.77 13.43
N PHE A 151 8.63 -3.96 12.40
CA PHE A 151 8.14 -2.59 12.55
C PHE A 151 6.73 -2.51 11.99
N SER A 152 5.79 -2.04 12.82
CA SER A 152 4.39 -1.96 12.49
C SER A 152 3.94 -0.50 12.41
N LEU A 153 3.24 -0.15 11.34
CA LEU A 153 2.51 1.11 11.20
C LEU A 153 1.01 0.85 11.37
N GLY A 154 0.35 1.73 12.10
CA GLY A 154 -1.10 1.72 12.29
C GLY A 154 -1.62 3.10 12.65
N ASP A 155 -2.91 3.18 12.95
CA ASP A 155 -3.58 4.40 13.43
C ASP A 155 -4.36 4.06 14.71
N SER A 156 -4.05 4.75 15.81
CA SER A 156 -4.66 4.47 17.12
C SER A 156 -6.14 4.85 17.24
N SER A 157 -6.68 5.54 16.23
CA SER A 157 -8.13 5.76 16.10
C SER A 157 -8.90 4.47 15.78
N TYR A 158 -8.23 3.44 15.27
CA TYR A 158 -8.83 2.14 14.96
C TYR A 158 -8.72 1.17 16.15
N GLU A 159 -9.67 0.24 16.25
CA GLU A 159 -9.72 -0.77 17.30
C GLU A 159 -8.44 -1.63 17.32
N PHE A 160 -8.08 -2.14 16.14
CA PHE A 160 -6.98 -3.09 15.90
C PHE A 160 -5.66 -2.39 15.54
N PHE A 161 -5.27 -1.39 16.34
CA PHE A 161 -4.01 -0.65 16.16
C PHE A 161 -2.80 -1.59 16.01
N CYS A 162 -2.06 -1.48 14.90
CA CYS A 162 -0.85 -2.28 14.58
C CYS A 162 -1.06 -3.81 14.59
N GLN A 163 -2.28 -4.30 14.36
CA GLN A 163 -2.58 -5.73 14.46
C GLN A 163 -1.77 -6.59 13.47
N SER A 164 -1.56 -6.14 12.23
CA SER A 164 -0.75 -6.88 11.26
C SER A 164 0.68 -7.13 11.78
N GLY A 165 1.33 -6.11 12.34
CA GLY A 165 2.67 -6.26 12.91
C GLY A 165 2.69 -7.14 14.16
N LYS A 166 1.65 -7.07 15.00
CA LYS A 166 1.47 -7.97 16.15
C LYS A 166 1.33 -9.42 15.72
N ASP A 167 0.58 -9.67 14.66
CA ASP A 167 0.37 -10.98 14.08
C ASP A 167 1.67 -11.56 13.54
N PHE A 168 2.40 -10.80 12.71
CA PHE A 168 3.70 -11.24 12.19
C PHE A 168 4.69 -11.52 13.31
N ASP A 169 4.84 -10.61 14.28
CA ASP A 169 5.77 -10.77 15.38
C ASP A 169 5.44 -12.00 16.25
N SER A 170 4.17 -12.15 16.63
CA SER A 170 3.71 -13.26 17.46
C SER A 170 3.86 -14.58 16.73
N LYS A 171 3.45 -14.63 15.45
CA LYS A 171 3.47 -15.86 14.65
C LYS A 171 4.88 -16.32 14.33
N LEU A 172 5.79 -15.41 13.98
CA LEU A 172 7.19 -15.76 13.72
C LEU A 172 7.85 -16.36 14.98
N ALA A 173 7.55 -15.82 16.17
CA ALA A 173 8.02 -16.38 17.43
C ALA A 173 7.40 -17.74 17.77
N GLU A 174 6.08 -17.92 17.57
CA GLU A 174 5.41 -19.21 17.77
C GLU A 174 5.98 -20.32 16.87
N LEU A 175 6.43 -19.96 15.67
CA LEU A 175 7.09 -20.87 14.73
C LEU A 175 8.55 -21.19 15.11
N GLY A 176 9.11 -20.54 16.14
CA GLY A 176 10.44 -20.80 16.69
C GLY A 176 11.48 -19.72 16.37
N GLY A 177 11.08 -18.62 15.73
CA GLY A 177 11.99 -17.53 15.40
C GLY A 177 12.50 -16.77 16.63
N GLU A 178 13.76 -16.32 16.59
CA GLU A 178 14.39 -15.52 17.63
C GLU A 178 14.12 -14.02 17.38
N ARG A 179 13.50 -13.30 18.33
CA ARG A 179 13.36 -11.84 18.21
C ARG A 179 14.72 -11.15 18.36
N LEU A 180 15.16 -10.45 17.31
CA LEU A 180 16.34 -9.58 17.31
C LEU A 180 16.12 -8.34 18.16
N LEU A 181 14.92 -7.75 18.05
CA LEU A 181 14.46 -6.57 18.77
C LEU A 181 12.97 -6.73 19.05
N ASP A 182 12.52 -6.05 20.09
CA ASP A 182 11.09 -5.89 20.33
C ASP A 182 10.43 -5.17 19.15
N ARG A 183 9.20 -5.59 18.83
CA ARG A 183 8.36 -4.93 17.84
C ARG A 183 8.10 -3.48 18.24
N VAL A 184 8.09 -2.59 17.25
CA VAL A 184 7.61 -1.21 17.42
C VAL A 184 6.25 -1.06 16.76
N ASP A 185 5.28 -0.52 17.51
CA ASP A 185 3.94 -0.18 17.04
C ASP A 185 3.86 1.35 16.88
N ALA A 186 3.97 1.85 15.65
CA ALA A 186 4.02 3.27 15.33
C ALA A 186 2.67 3.79 14.82
N ASP A 187 2.27 4.95 15.33
CA ASP A 187 1.07 5.70 14.90
C ASP A 187 1.36 6.54 13.64
N VAL A 188 0.44 7.42 13.23
CA VAL A 188 0.55 8.28 12.04
C VAL A 188 1.84 9.14 12.00
N GLU A 189 2.42 9.47 13.16
CA GLU A 189 3.69 10.18 13.34
C GLU A 189 4.89 9.23 13.49
N TYR A 190 4.99 8.26 12.60
CA TYR A 190 5.95 7.15 12.73
C TYR A 190 7.42 7.54 12.50
N GLN A 191 7.72 8.71 11.94
CA GLN A 191 9.05 9.03 11.37
C GLN A 191 10.17 8.98 12.40
N ALA A 192 9.94 9.51 13.60
CA ALA A 192 10.92 9.50 14.69
C ALA A 192 11.15 8.06 15.20
N ALA A 193 10.07 7.34 15.50
CA ALA A 193 10.12 5.95 15.95
C ALA A 193 10.79 5.04 14.91
N ALA A 194 10.49 5.24 13.62
CA ALA A 194 11.13 4.51 12.53
C ALA A 194 12.64 4.79 12.48
N SER A 195 13.06 6.04 12.63
CA SER A 195 14.48 6.41 12.57
C SER A 195 15.27 5.82 13.74
N GLU A 196 14.72 5.86 14.95
CA GLU A 196 15.33 5.22 16.12
C GLU A 196 15.39 3.69 15.95
N TRP A 197 14.29 3.07 15.52
CA TRP A 197 14.22 1.62 15.32
C TRP A 197 15.20 1.14 14.25
N ARG A 198 15.30 1.83 13.10
CA ARG A 198 16.26 1.50 12.05
C ARG A 198 17.70 1.52 12.55
N ALA A 199 18.07 2.55 13.32
CA ALA A 199 19.40 2.64 13.93
C ALA A 199 19.69 1.43 14.85
N ARG A 200 18.73 1.05 15.69
CA ARG A 200 18.84 -0.13 16.57
C ARG A 200 18.96 -1.44 15.79
N VAL A 201 18.24 -1.60 14.68
CA VAL A 201 18.32 -2.78 13.80
C VAL A 201 19.71 -2.90 13.18
N VAL A 202 20.25 -1.79 12.65
CA VAL A 202 21.60 -1.74 12.09
C VAL A 202 22.64 -2.16 13.13
N ASP A 203 22.55 -1.64 14.35
CA ASP A 203 23.48 -1.98 15.43
C ASP A 203 23.36 -3.44 15.88
N ALA A 204 22.14 -3.96 16.01
CA ALA A 204 21.90 -5.36 16.35
C ALA A 204 22.49 -6.30 15.27
N LEU A 205 22.34 -5.98 13.99
CA LEU A 205 22.86 -6.79 12.89
C LEU A 205 24.38 -6.68 12.75
N LYS A 206 24.97 -5.49 12.95
CA LYS A 206 26.43 -5.33 13.03
C LYS A 206 27.04 -6.18 14.13
N SER A 207 26.38 -6.28 15.28
CA SER A 207 26.88 -7.10 16.40
C SER A 207 26.90 -8.61 16.09
N ARG A 208 26.07 -9.06 15.14
CA ARG A 208 26.03 -10.43 14.62
C ARG A 208 26.99 -10.67 13.45
N ALA A 209 27.59 -9.61 12.90
CA ALA A 209 28.55 -9.72 11.80
C ALA A 209 29.93 -10.13 12.31
N PRO A 210 30.56 -11.19 11.78
CA PRO A 210 31.98 -11.40 12.00
C PRO A 210 32.78 -10.23 11.40
N VAL A 211 33.77 -9.73 12.14
CA VAL A 211 34.65 -8.65 11.68
C VAL A 211 35.49 -9.17 10.50
N ALA A 212 35.16 -8.76 9.28
CA ALA A 212 35.98 -9.01 8.09
C ALA A 212 35.98 -7.82 7.12
N ALA A 213 37.11 -7.71 6.41
CA ALA A 213 37.58 -6.59 5.60
C ALA A 213 36.74 -6.36 4.31
N PRO A 214 36.86 -5.19 3.65
CA PRO A 214 35.87 -4.72 2.67
C PRO A 214 35.92 -5.53 1.38
N SER A 215 34.80 -6.16 1.04
CA SER A 215 34.53 -6.72 -0.28
C SER A 215 33.76 -5.71 -1.11
N GLN A 216 34.32 -5.30 -2.26
CA GLN A 216 33.60 -4.51 -3.24
C GLN A 216 32.61 -5.42 -3.99
N SER A 217 31.32 -5.29 -3.69
CA SER A 217 30.25 -5.79 -4.54
C SER A 217 29.68 -4.62 -5.33
N VAL A 218 29.82 -4.66 -6.64
CA VAL A 218 29.22 -3.69 -7.56
C VAL A 218 27.74 -4.04 -7.69
N ALA A 219 26.86 -3.18 -7.18
CA ALA A 219 25.43 -3.29 -7.37
C ALA A 219 25.07 -2.84 -8.79
N THR A 220 24.63 -3.77 -9.64
CA THR A 220 23.86 -3.42 -10.84
C THR A 220 22.40 -3.30 -10.43
N GLY A 221 22.00 -2.11 -9.99
CA GLY A 221 20.60 -1.75 -9.88
C GLY A 221 20.01 -1.60 -11.28
N ALA A 222 19.07 -2.46 -11.64
CA ALA A 222 18.11 -2.12 -12.67
C ALA A 222 17.17 -1.07 -12.05
N VAL A 223 17.43 0.20 -12.34
CA VAL A 223 16.46 1.27 -12.14
C VAL A 223 15.38 1.05 -13.19
N ASN A 224 14.21 0.56 -12.77
CA ASN A 224 13.01 0.76 -13.58
C ASN A 224 12.84 2.28 -13.74
N GLU A 225 12.55 2.74 -14.95
CA GLU A 225 12.28 4.15 -15.24
C GLU A 225 11.19 4.64 -14.29
N ILE A 226 11.60 5.47 -13.33
CA ILE A 226 10.69 6.09 -12.39
C ILE A 226 9.96 7.16 -13.20
N HIS A 227 8.64 7.05 -13.30
CA HIS A 227 7.78 8.20 -13.60
C HIS A 227 7.92 9.17 -12.43
N THR A 228 9.02 9.91 -12.34
CA THR A 228 9.26 10.87 -11.24
C THR A 228 8.33 12.05 -11.44
N SER A 229 7.21 12.06 -10.74
CA SER A 229 6.49 13.30 -10.47
C SER A 229 7.37 14.18 -9.58
N PRO A 230 7.54 15.49 -9.88
CA PRO A 230 8.25 16.40 -8.98
C PRO A 230 7.46 16.68 -7.69
N TYR A 231 6.21 16.22 -7.61
CA TYR A 231 5.32 16.44 -6.48
C TYR A 231 5.23 15.19 -5.60
N SER A 232 5.25 15.43 -4.29
CA SER A 232 5.19 14.39 -3.26
C SER A 232 4.26 14.83 -2.13
N LYS A 233 4.04 13.95 -1.14
CA LYS A 233 3.30 14.31 0.07
C LYS A 233 3.86 15.57 0.74
N ASP A 234 5.19 15.69 0.81
CA ASP A 234 5.88 16.79 1.51
C ASP A 234 6.01 18.05 0.63
N ALA A 235 5.95 17.89 -0.69
CA ALA A 235 5.93 18.96 -1.68
C ALA A 235 4.78 18.76 -2.68
N PRO A 236 3.51 18.97 -2.26
CA PRO A 236 2.36 18.73 -3.11
C PRO A 236 2.22 19.82 -4.18
N LEU A 237 1.59 19.47 -5.30
CA LEU A 237 1.14 20.41 -6.32
C LEU A 237 0.00 21.26 -5.76
N VAL A 238 0.03 22.57 -5.98
CA VAL A 238 -1.16 23.42 -5.82
C VAL A 238 -1.88 23.42 -7.17
N ALA A 239 -3.06 22.80 -7.19
CA ALA A 239 -3.90 22.60 -8.37
C ALA A 239 -5.24 23.33 -8.20
N SER A 240 -6.02 23.48 -9.27
CA SER A 240 -7.33 24.15 -9.25
C SER A 240 -8.46 23.12 -9.21
N LEU A 241 -9.46 23.29 -8.35
CA LEU A 241 -10.69 22.50 -8.41
C LEU A 241 -11.56 23.05 -9.54
N SER A 242 -11.72 22.30 -10.64
CA SER A 242 -12.46 22.76 -11.82
C SER A 242 -13.97 22.46 -11.73
N VAL A 243 -14.35 21.28 -11.21
CA VAL A 243 -15.77 20.87 -11.11
C VAL A 243 -16.06 20.29 -9.74
N ASN A 244 -17.19 20.69 -9.15
CA ASN A 244 -17.79 20.03 -7.98
C ASN A 244 -19.28 19.71 -8.24
N GLN A 245 -19.54 18.48 -8.70
CA GLN A 245 -20.88 18.06 -9.08
C GLN A 245 -21.44 17.01 -8.12
N LYS A 246 -22.64 17.25 -7.57
CA LYS A 246 -23.41 16.19 -6.92
C LYS A 246 -23.93 15.18 -7.96
N ILE A 247 -23.54 13.92 -7.81
CA ILE A 247 -23.88 12.82 -8.72
C ILE A 247 -24.87 11.81 -8.11
N THR A 248 -25.36 12.08 -6.90
CA THR A 248 -26.59 11.48 -6.37
C THR A 248 -27.79 12.41 -6.60
N GLY A 249 -28.97 11.81 -6.64
CA GLY A 249 -30.24 12.52 -6.78
C GLY A 249 -30.53 13.45 -5.60
N ARG A 250 -31.49 14.36 -5.82
CA ARG A 250 -31.82 15.42 -4.85
C ARG A 250 -32.25 14.84 -3.50
N ASN A 251 -32.92 13.68 -3.50
CA ASN A 251 -33.48 13.09 -2.29
C ASN A 251 -32.63 11.94 -1.74
N SER A 252 -31.47 11.66 -2.34
CA SER A 252 -30.55 10.67 -1.79
C SER A 252 -30.11 11.06 -0.39
N GLU A 253 -30.12 10.07 0.52
CA GLU A 253 -29.52 10.19 1.85
C GLU A 253 -28.00 10.33 1.81
N LYS A 254 -27.38 9.97 0.67
CA LYS A 254 -25.94 10.11 0.44
C LYS A 254 -25.66 11.35 -0.37
N ASP A 255 -24.65 12.09 0.05
CA ASP A 255 -24.06 13.16 -0.74
C ASP A 255 -22.78 12.62 -1.38
N VAL A 256 -22.81 12.30 -2.68
CA VAL A 256 -21.62 11.86 -3.42
C VAL A 256 -21.31 12.89 -4.50
N ARG A 257 -20.06 13.34 -4.53
CA ARG A 257 -19.56 14.35 -5.46
C ARG A 257 -18.60 13.73 -6.47
N HIS A 258 -18.76 14.13 -7.72
CA HIS A 258 -17.69 14.09 -8.70
C HIS A 258 -16.90 15.38 -8.58
N ILE A 259 -15.61 15.25 -8.29
CA ILE A 259 -14.68 16.38 -8.23
C ILE A 259 -13.65 16.21 -9.34
N GLU A 260 -13.40 17.28 -10.08
CA GLU A 260 -12.34 17.38 -11.08
C GLU A 260 -11.32 18.41 -10.61
N ILE A 261 -10.04 18.08 -10.74
CA ILE A 261 -8.92 18.93 -10.36
C ILE A 261 -8.04 19.10 -11.59
N ASP A 262 -7.91 20.35 -12.04
CA ASP A 262 -7.04 20.74 -13.15
C ASP A 262 -5.58 20.79 -12.68
N LEU A 263 -4.75 19.96 -13.31
CA LEU A 263 -3.32 19.84 -13.06
C LEU A 263 -2.50 20.85 -13.88
N GLY A 264 -3.12 21.58 -14.80
CA GLY A 264 -2.48 22.50 -15.73
C GLY A 264 -1.28 21.88 -16.45
N ASP A 265 -0.24 22.67 -16.67
CA ASP A 265 1.02 22.22 -17.27
C ASP A 265 2.00 21.62 -16.24
N SER A 266 1.52 21.15 -15.08
CA SER A 266 2.37 20.68 -13.98
C SER A 266 3.26 19.49 -14.35
N GLY A 267 2.89 18.73 -15.39
CA GLY A 267 3.55 17.50 -15.78
C GLY A 267 3.30 16.33 -14.82
N LEU A 268 2.36 16.47 -13.88
CA LEU A 268 1.97 15.40 -12.96
C LEU A 268 1.32 14.25 -13.75
N ARG A 269 1.76 13.02 -13.45
CA ARG A 269 1.33 11.80 -14.15
C ARG A 269 0.79 10.78 -13.16
N TYR A 270 -0.28 10.10 -13.54
CA TYR A 270 -0.91 9.02 -12.78
C TYR A 270 -1.45 7.95 -13.71
N GLN A 271 -1.68 6.76 -13.17
CA GLN A 271 -2.30 5.66 -13.89
C GLN A 271 -3.62 5.26 -13.23
N PRO A 272 -4.59 4.70 -13.99
CA PRO A 272 -5.79 4.12 -13.41
C PRO A 272 -5.45 3.14 -12.27
N GLY A 273 -6.10 3.34 -11.13
CA GLY A 273 -5.86 2.59 -9.88
C GLY A 273 -4.89 3.27 -8.90
N ASP A 274 -4.25 4.37 -9.27
CA ASP A 274 -3.56 5.26 -8.32
C ASP A 274 -4.57 6.00 -7.41
N ALA A 275 -4.05 6.54 -6.31
CA ALA A 275 -4.81 7.38 -5.40
C ALA A 275 -4.30 8.84 -5.44
N LEU A 276 -5.22 9.78 -5.33
CA LEU A 276 -4.94 11.21 -5.16
C LEU A 276 -4.91 11.54 -3.67
N GLY A 277 -3.75 11.98 -3.18
CA GLY A 277 -3.63 12.55 -1.85
C GLY A 277 -4.00 14.02 -1.84
N VAL A 278 -4.96 14.40 -1.00
CA VAL A 278 -5.48 15.76 -0.85
C VAL A 278 -5.16 16.29 0.53
N TRP A 279 -4.38 17.36 0.59
CA TRP A 279 -4.20 18.16 1.79
C TRP A 279 -5.39 19.10 1.96
N TYR A 280 -6.07 19.02 3.10
CA TYR A 280 -7.21 19.87 3.44
C TYR A 280 -6.85 20.83 4.57
N GLN A 281 -7.77 21.77 4.83
CA GLN A 281 -7.72 22.66 5.98
C GLN A 281 -8.92 22.38 6.88
N ASN A 282 -8.82 22.51 8.20
CA ASN A 282 -10.01 22.42 9.06
C ASN A 282 -10.96 23.58 8.81
N ASP A 283 -12.24 23.38 9.12
CA ASP A 283 -13.27 24.42 9.00
C ASP A 283 -12.97 25.57 9.97
N PRO A 284 -12.82 26.82 9.50
CA PRO A 284 -12.65 27.97 10.39
C PRO A 284 -13.75 28.08 11.46
N ALA A 285 -14.97 27.65 11.16
CA ALA A 285 -16.07 27.61 12.13
C ALA A 285 -15.83 26.56 13.21
N LEU A 286 -15.32 25.37 12.85
CA LEU A 286 -14.93 24.32 13.80
C LEU A 286 -13.76 24.78 14.69
N VAL A 287 -12.73 25.39 14.09
CA VAL A 287 -11.58 25.94 14.82
C VAL A 287 -12.05 26.97 15.83
N LYS A 288 -12.91 27.92 15.40
CA LYS A 288 -13.49 28.94 16.26
C LYS A 288 -14.30 28.32 17.41
N GLU A 289 -15.16 27.35 17.12
CA GLU A 289 -15.97 26.66 18.13
C GLU A 289 -15.09 26.00 19.19
N LEU A 290 -14.04 25.29 18.78
CA LEU A 290 -13.10 24.63 19.68
C LEU A 290 -12.33 25.63 20.56
N VAL A 291 -11.80 26.69 19.96
CA VAL A 291 -11.07 27.77 20.66
C VAL A 291 -11.95 28.44 21.71
N GLU A 292 -13.20 28.79 21.35
CA GLU A 292 -14.16 29.42 22.26
C GLU A 292 -14.54 28.51 23.43
N LEU A 293 -14.72 27.21 23.18
CA LEU A 293 -15.02 26.23 24.24
C LEU A 293 -13.90 26.07 25.27
N LEU A 294 -12.65 26.36 24.89
CA LEU A 294 -11.48 26.27 25.75
C LEU A 294 -11.08 27.63 26.36
N TRP A 295 -11.87 28.67 26.14
CA TRP A 295 -11.60 30.05 26.59
C TRP A 295 -10.28 30.62 26.04
N LEU A 296 -9.86 30.17 24.87
CA LEU A 296 -8.72 30.69 24.13
C LEU A 296 -9.18 31.81 23.18
N LYS A 297 -8.24 32.65 22.72
CA LYS A 297 -8.50 33.76 21.80
C LYS A 297 -8.27 33.38 20.34
N GLY A 298 -7.40 32.41 20.08
CA GLY A 298 -6.98 31.98 18.75
C GLY A 298 -5.76 32.73 18.21
N ASP A 299 -5.33 33.83 18.85
CA ASP A 299 -4.13 34.60 18.49
C ASP A 299 -2.92 34.28 19.39
N GLU A 300 -3.07 33.35 20.34
CA GLU A 300 -1.96 32.88 21.17
C GLU A 300 -0.83 32.31 20.30
N PRO A 301 0.43 32.68 20.57
CA PRO A 301 1.56 32.13 19.84
C PRO A 301 1.81 30.68 20.26
N VAL A 302 1.92 29.79 19.27
CA VAL A 302 2.26 28.38 19.46
C VAL A 302 3.39 27.96 18.53
N THR A 303 4.16 26.94 18.92
CA THR A 303 5.30 26.45 18.14
C THR A 303 4.95 25.20 17.36
N VAL A 304 4.96 25.29 16.03
CA VAL A 304 4.74 24.16 15.12
C VAL A 304 5.98 23.99 14.25
N GLU A 305 6.64 22.83 14.33
CA GLU A 305 7.85 22.52 13.56
C GLU A 305 8.96 23.61 13.68
N GLY A 306 9.11 24.19 14.87
CA GLY A 306 10.09 25.24 15.15
C GLY A 306 9.71 26.63 14.63
N LYS A 307 8.50 26.81 14.07
CA LYS A 307 7.93 28.10 13.67
C LYS A 307 6.87 28.55 14.66
N THR A 308 6.83 29.84 14.97
CA THR A 308 5.78 30.44 15.79
C THR A 308 4.62 30.90 14.91
N LEU A 309 3.42 30.37 15.17
CA LEU A 309 2.18 30.67 14.45
C LEU A 309 1.07 31.07 15.44
N PRO A 310 0.04 31.83 15.03
CA PRO A 310 -1.16 32.00 15.83
C PRO A 310 -1.93 30.67 15.93
N LEU A 311 -2.54 30.41 17.09
CA LEU A 311 -3.24 29.15 17.38
C LEU A 311 -4.30 28.79 16.31
N ASN A 312 -5.05 29.77 15.81
CA ASN A 312 -6.07 29.53 14.78
C ASN A 312 -5.47 28.95 13.48
N GLU A 313 -4.34 29.49 13.01
CA GLU A 313 -3.62 29.02 11.83
C GLU A 313 -3.03 27.64 12.08
N ALA A 314 -2.44 27.42 13.26
CA ALA A 314 -1.94 26.11 13.67
C ALA A 314 -3.06 25.04 13.62
N LEU A 315 -4.20 25.30 14.26
CA LEU A 315 -5.35 24.39 14.28
C LEU A 315 -5.99 24.20 12.90
N GLN A 316 -5.96 25.22 12.04
CA GLN A 316 -6.54 25.13 10.71
C GLN A 316 -5.70 24.26 9.76
N TRP A 317 -4.37 24.34 9.84
CA TRP A 317 -3.47 23.78 8.83
C TRP A 317 -2.65 22.58 9.30
N HIS A 318 -2.41 22.44 10.60
CA HIS A 318 -1.39 21.53 11.12
C HIS A 318 -1.92 20.42 12.02
N PHE A 319 -3.14 20.51 12.55
CA PHE A 319 -3.66 19.52 13.50
C PHE A 319 -4.99 18.89 13.07
N GLU A 320 -5.18 17.60 13.35
CA GLU A 320 -6.42 16.87 13.12
C GLU A 320 -7.47 17.21 14.17
N LEU A 321 -8.64 17.72 13.74
CA LEU A 321 -9.73 18.12 14.64
C LEU A 321 -11.00 17.27 14.50
N THR A 322 -11.10 16.48 13.44
CA THR A 322 -12.32 15.75 13.06
C THR A 322 -12.30 14.28 13.46
N VAL A 323 -11.12 13.73 13.79
CA VAL A 323 -10.97 12.34 14.27
C VAL A 323 -10.46 12.34 15.71
N ASN A 324 -11.29 11.81 16.62
CA ASN A 324 -10.91 11.61 18.02
C ASN A 324 -10.22 10.24 18.23
N THR A 325 -9.40 10.11 19.27
CA THR A 325 -8.72 8.86 19.61
C THR A 325 -8.78 8.58 21.12
N ALA A 326 -8.61 7.31 21.49
CA ALA A 326 -8.53 6.93 22.91
C ALA A 326 -7.43 7.70 23.66
N ASN A 327 -6.28 7.93 23.02
CA ASN A 327 -5.15 8.67 23.59
C ASN A 327 -5.51 10.15 23.83
N ILE A 328 -6.21 10.79 22.88
CA ILE A 328 -6.67 12.17 23.05
C ILE A 328 -7.63 12.27 24.24
N VAL A 329 -8.60 11.35 24.32
CA VAL A 329 -9.58 11.31 25.42
C VAL A 329 -8.89 11.11 26.76
N GLU A 330 -7.97 10.15 26.87
CA GLU A 330 -7.23 9.85 28.10
C GLU A 330 -6.33 11.01 28.54
N ASN A 331 -5.58 11.60 27.61
CA ASN A 331 -4.68 12.73 27.89
C ASN A 331 -5.49 13.98 28.29
N TYR A 332 -6.57 14.28 27.57
CA TYR A 332 -7.46 15.38 27.92
C TYR A 332 -8.11 15.17 29.30
N ALA A 333 -8.59 13.97 29.59
CA ALA A 333 -9.18 13.62 30.89
C ALA A 333 -8.20 13.84 32.05
N THR A 334 -6.96 13.37 31.87
CA THR A 334 -5.89 13.49 32.86
C THR A 334 -5.48 14.94 33.09
N LEU A 335 -5.29 15.69 31.99
CA LEU A 335 -4.81 17.06 32.01
C LEU A 335 -5.83 18.02 32.63
N THR A 336 -7.10 17.85 32.27
CA THR A 336 -8.20 18.70 32.74
C THR A 336 -8.80 18.25 34.06
N ARG A 337 -8.45 17.03 34.52
CA ARG A 337 -9.08 16.33 35.65
C ARG A 337 -10.60 16.23 35.49
N SER A 338 -11.05 15.93 34.27
CA SER A 338 -12.46 15.81 33.94
C SER A 338 -13.16 14.75 34.77
N GLU A 339 -14.15 15.14 35.58
CA GLU A 339 -14.94 14.19 36.38
C GLU A 339 -15.73 13.19 35.52
N THR A 340 -16.07 13.57 34.28
CA THR A 340 -16.85 12.72 33.36
C THR A 340 -15.99 11.77 32.55
N LEU A 341 -14.74 12.14 32.23
CA LEU A 341 -13.84 11.33 31.40
C LEU A 341 -12.84 10.50 32.20
N LEU A 342 -12.42 10.95 33.38
CA LEU A 342 -11.52 10.19 34.26
C LEU A 342 -12.00 8.76 34.56
N PRO A 343 -13.30 8.47 34.73
CA PRO A 343 -13.78 7.10 34.92
C PRO A 343 -13.53 6.15 33.74
N LEU A 344 -13.22 6.68 32.55
CA LEU A 344 -12.89 5.90 31.35
C LEU A 344 -11.40 5.53 31.30
N VAL A 345 -10.55 6.29 32.00
CA VAL A 345 -9.09 6.11 32.00
C VAL A 345 -8.72 4.72 32.53
N GLY A 346 -7.83 4.03 31.82
CA GLY A 346 -7.45 2.64 32.11
C GLY A 346 -8.39 1.57 31.51
N ASP A 347 -9.53 1.94 30.92
CA ASP A 347 -10.42 1.04 30.18
C ASP A 347 -10.36 1.35 28.67
N LYS A 348 -9.44 0.66 27.97
CA LYS A 348 -9.15 0.90 26.56
C LYS A 348 -10.40 0.80 25.67
N ALA A 349 -11.27 -0.19 25.92
CA ALA A 349 -12.46 -0.41 25.10
C ALA A 349 -13.46 0.74 25.26
N LYS A 350 -13.65 1.25 26.49
CA LYS A 350 -14.50 2.41 26.73
C LYS A 350 -13.93 3.70 26.12
N LEU A 351 -12.63 3.92 26.22
CA LEU A 351 -11.97 5.08 25.60
C LEU A 351 -12.12 5.04 24.07
N GLN A 352 -11.90 3.89 23.44
CA GLN A 352 -12.08 3.71 22.00
C GLN A 352 -13.53 3.94 21.58
N HIS A 353 -14.49 3.38 22.31
CA HIS A 353 -15.92 3.58 22.03
C HIS A 353 -16.34 5.05 22.17
N TYR A 354 -15.88 5.73 23.22
CA TYR A 354 -16.14 7.16 23.41
C TYR A 354 -15.54 7.98 22.27
N ALA A 355 -14.27 7.77 21.93
CA ALA A 355 -13.61 8.46 20.83
C ALA A 355 -14.32 8.25 19.48
N ALA A 356 -14.74 7.01 19.18
CA ALA A 356 -15.41 6.68 17.91
C ALA A 356 -16.79 7.35 17.76
N THR A 357 -17.44 7.73 18.86
CA THR A 357 -18.80 8.29 18.88
C THR A 357 -18.85 9.78 19.22
N THR A 358 -17.74 10.34 19.70
CA THR A 358 -17.68 11.72 20.18
C THR A 358 -16.48 12.44 19.54
N PRO A 359 -16.70 13.35 18.57
CA PRO A 359 -15.65 14.20 18.00
C PRO A 359 -14.96 15.05 19.06
N ILE A 360 -13.74 15.52 18.77
CA ILE A 360 -12.91 16.28 19.72
C ILE A 360 -13.64 17.52 20.23
N VAL A 361 -14.25 18.31 19.34
CA VAL A 361 -15.01 19.52 19.71
C VAL A 361 -16.19 19.21 20.63
N ASP A 362 -16.84 18.06 20.44
CA ASP A 362 -17.98 17.62 21.24
C ASP A 362 -17.52 17.06 22.59
N MET A 363 -16.38 16.37 22.65
CA MET A 363 -15.75 15.95 23.91
C MET A 363 -15.43 17.18 24.79
N VAL A 364 -14.83 18.21 24.21
CA VAL A 364 -14.53 19.46 24.92
C VAL A 364 -15.82 20.14 25.36
N ARG A 365 -16.87 20.12 24.52
CA ARG A 365 -18.19 20.67 24.88
C ARG A 365 -18.84 19.95 26.06
N PHE A 366 -18.76 18.62 26.10
CA PHE A 366 -19.35 17.80 27.16
C PHE A 366 -18.53 17.82 28.46
N SER A 367 -17.24 18.12 28.36
CA SER A 367 -16.33 18.24 29.48
C SER A 367 -15.47 19.51 29.36
N PRO A 368 -16.07 20.70 29.50
CA PRO A 368 -15.36 21.94 29.27
C PRO A 368 -14.35 22.21 30.39
N ALA A 369 -13.13 22.57 30.00
CA ALA A 369 -12.04 22.89 30.92
C ALA A 369 -11.14 23.98 30.34
N GLN A 370 -10.48 24.74 31.23
CA GLN A 370 -9.46 25.69 30.80
C GLN A 370 -8.19 24.91 30.42
N LEU A 371 -7.66 25.24 29.24
CA LEU A 371 -6.46 24.64 28.68
C LEU A 371 -5.63 25.73 28.03
N ASP A 372 -4.31 25.72 28.20
CA ASP A 372 -3.45 26.64 27.46
C ASP A 372 -3.25 26.18 26.00
N ALA A 373 -2.86 27.10 25.13
CA ALA A 373 -2.76 26.86 23.69
C ALA A 373 -1.72 25.80 23.31
N GLU A 374 -0.58 25.76 24.01
CA GLU A 374 0.47 24.76 23.81
C GLU A 374 -0.01 23.38 24.25
N ALA A 375 -0.66 23.30 25.41
CA ALA A 375 -1.25 22.08 25.91
C ALA A 375 -2.31 21.53 24.94
N LEU A 376 -3.14 22.39 24.33
CA LEU A 376 -4.10 21.95 23.30
C LEU A 376 -3.38 21.31 22.11
N ILE A 377 -2.40 21.96 21.51
CA ILE A 377 -1.75 21.40 20.31
C ILE A 377 -0.94 20.14 20.62
N ASN A 378 -0.40 20.01 21.83
CA ASN A 378 0.31 18.80 22.27
C ASN A 378 -0.62 17.61 22.53
N LEU A 379 -1.93 17.84 22.69
CA LEU A 379 -2.93 16.75 22.71
C LEU A 379 -3.28 16.26 21.31
N LEU A 380 -3.24 17.14 20.32
CA LEU A 380 -3.74 16.88 18.98
C LEU A 380 -2.69 16.16 18.13
N ARG A 381 -3.17 15.34 17.18
CA ARG A 381 -2.33 14.73 16.17
C ARG A 381 -2.10 15.69 15.01
N PRO A 382 -0.98 15.58 14.27
CA PRO A 382 -0.80 16.33 13.04
C PRO A 382 -1.89 16.00 12.02
N LEU A 383 -2.22 17.01 11.23
CA LEU A 383 -3.11 16.86 10.09
C LEU A 383 -2.45 15.95 9.04
N THR A 384 -3.21 15.03 8.47
CA THR A 384 -2.73 14.14 7.41
C THR A 384 -3.57 14.31 6.14
N PRO A 385 -2.99 14.13 4.94
CA PRO A 385 -3.77 14.23 3.71
C PRO A 385 -4.71 13.03 3.60
N ARG A 386 -5.85 13.23 2.91
CA ARG A 386 -6.79 12.14 2.62
C ARG A 386 -6.54 11.59 1.23
N LEU A 387 -6.46 10.27 1.12
CA LEU A 387 -6.32 9.57 -0.16
C LEU A 387 -7.72 9.28 -0.74
N TYR A 388 -7.87 9.46 -2.04
CA TYR A 388 -9.06 9.10 -2.82
C TYR A 388 -8.64 8.28 -4.03
N SER A 389 -9.28 7.14 -4.29
CA SER A 389 -9.05 6.38 -5.52
C SER A 389 -9.40 7.25 -6.73
N ILE A 390 -8.48 7.34 -7.69
CA ILE A 390 -8.66 8.19 -8.87
C ILE A 390 -9.75 7.60 -9.77
N ALA A 391 -10.69 8.45 -10.17
CA ALA A 391 -11.87 8.11 -10.96
C ALA A 391 -11.76 8.46 -12.46
N SER A 392 -10.55 8.75 -12.93
CA SER A 392 -10.25 9.07 -14.32
C SER A 392 -9.04 8.32 -14.87
N SER A 393 -8.93 8.23 -16.20
CA SER A 393 -7.70 7.90 -16.91
C SER A 393 -7.15 9.16 -17.58
N GLN A 394 -5.85 9.43 -17.42
CA GLN A 394 -5.19 10.53 -18.16
C GLN A 394 -5.24 10.36 -19.68
N ALA A 395 -5.49 9.15 -20.19
CA ALA A 395 -5.69 8.93 -21.62
C ALA A 395 -7.00 9.56 -22.13
N GLU A 396 -7.98 9.77 -21.24
CA GLU A 396 -9.27 10.40 -21.55
C GLU A 396 -9.30 11.88 -21.16
N VAL A 397 -8.76 12.21 -19.98
CA VAL A 397 -8.94 13.55 -19.36
C VAL A 397 -7.66 14.40 -19.36
N GLU A 398 -6.58 13.89 -19.98
CA GLU A 398 -5.30 14.58 -20.15
C GLU A 398 -4.72 15.15 -18.84
N ASN A 399 -4.89 16.45 -18.62
CA ASN A 399 -4.34 17.20 -17.49
C ASN A 399 -5.31 17.35 -16.32
N GLU A 400 -6.38 16.55 -16.26
CA GLU A 400 -7.30 16.52 -15.12
C GLU A 400 -7.08 15.27 -14.26
N VAL A 401 -7.44 15.35 -12.98
CA VAL A 401 -7.60 14.19 -12.11
C VAL A 401 -8.96 14.24 -11.42
N HIS A 402 -9.71 13.14 -11.52
CA HIS A 402 -11.07 13.09 -11.04
C HIS A 402 -11.12 12.20 -9.80
N VAL A 403 -11.96 12.55 -8.84
CA VAL A 403 -12.23 11.72 -7.66
C VAL A 403 -13.74 11.63 -7.40
N THR A 404 -14.16 10.54 -6.76
CA THR A 404 -15.55 10.33 -6.35
C THR A 404 -15.63 10.39 -4.82
N VAL A 405 -16.14 11.50 -4.29
CA VAL A 405 -16.10 11.81 -2.85
C VAL A 405 -17.47 11.55 -2.22
N GLY A 406 -17.55 10.58 -1.33
CA GLY A 406 -18.69 10.44 -0.41
C GLY A 406 -18.53 11.43 0.74
N VAL A 407 -19.41 12.43 0.83
CA VAL A 407 -19.31 13.47 1.84
C VAL A 407 -19.74 12.92 3.20
N VAL A 408 -18.81 12.92 4.16
CA VAL A 408 -19.09 12.47 5.52
C VAL A 408 -19.84 13.56 6.25
N ARG A 409 -21.07 13.27 6.66
CA ARG A 409 -21.94 14.16 7.45
C ARG A 409 -22.64 13.36 8.54
N TYR A 410 -22.75 13.92 9.73
CA TYR A 410 -23.45 13.32 10.86
C TYR A 410 -23.91 14.41 11.83
N ASP A 411 -24.70 14.03 12.84
CA ASP A 411 -25.23 14.94 13.85
C ASP A 411 -24.80 14.48 15.24
N VAL A 412 -24.41 15.43 16.09
CA VAL A 412 -24.15 15.21 17.51
C VAL A 412 -24.96 16.22 18.30
N GLU A 413 -25.97 15.74 19.03
CA GLU A 413 -26.89 16.57 19.82
C GLU A 413 -27.50 17.77 19.06
N GLY A 414 -27.91 17.56 17.81
CA GLY A 414 -28.51 18.61 16.95
C GLY A 414 -27.49 19.54 16.31
N ARG A 415 -26.19 19.25 16.41
CA ARG A 415 -25.12 19.98 15.73
C ARG A 415 -24.61 19.16 14.55
N ALA A 416 -24.65 19.77 13.38
CA ALA A 416 -24.07 19.19 12.18
C ALA A 416 -22.55 19.07 12.32
N ARG A 417 -22.03 17.88 11.98
CA ARG A 417 -20.62 17.55 11.90
C ARG A 417 -20.31 16.96 10.53
N ALA A 418 -19.06 17.12 10.10
CA ALA A 418 -18.62 16.64 8.81
C ALA A 418 -17.16 16.17 8.86
N GLY A 419 -16.79 15.28 7.93
CA GLY A 419 -15.39 14.84 7.79
C GLY A 419 -14.53 15.94 7.17
N GLY A 420 -13.32 16.15 7.71
CA GLY A 420 -12.47 17.29 7.36
C GLY A 420 -12.18 17.42 5.86
N ALA A 421 -11.62 16.38 5.24
CA ALA A 421 -11.26 16.41 3.82
C ALA A 421 -12.48 16.38 2.89
N SER A 422 -13.51 15.61 3.24
CA SER A 422 -14.68 15.46 2.36
C SER A 422 -15.53 16.72 2.32
N SER A 423 -15.72 17.42 3.45
CA SER A 423 -16.42 18.71 3.47
C SER A 423 -15.56 19.85 2.96
N PHE A 424 -14.23 19.76 3.10
CA PHE A 424 -13.32 20.70 2.45
C PHE A 424 -13.57 20.74 0.94
N LEU A 425 -13.50 19.59 0.27
CA LEU A 425 -13.74 19.49 -1.17
C LEU A 425 -15.19 19.79 -1.55
N ALA A 426 -16.17 19.32 -0.77
CA ALA A 426 -17.57 19.43 -1.15
C ALA A 426 -18.18 20.82 -0.91
N ASP A 427 -17.77 21.51 0.15
CA ASP A 427 -18.48 22.70 0.65
C ASP A 427 -17.61 23.97 0.72
N ARG A 428 -16.28 23.84 0.82
CA ARG A 428 -15.41 24.98 1.18
C ARG A 428 -14.45 25.41 0.08
N VAL A 429 -14.06 24.51 -0.81
CA VAL A 429 -13.33 24.87 -2.02
C VAL A 429 -14.36 25.19 -3.10
N GLU A 430 -14.41 26.46 -3.50
CA GLU A 430 -15.20 26.87 -4.66
C GLU A 430 -14.54 26.36 -5.96
N GLU A 431 -15.31 26.28 -7.05
CA GLU A 431 -14.72 26.07 -8.37
C GLU A 431 -13.71 27.18 -8.68
N GLU A 432 -12.60 26.82 -9.32
CA GLU A 432 -11.37 27.60 -9.48
C GLU A 432 -10.56 27.83 -8.19
N GLY A 433 -10.93 27.17 -7.08
CA GLY A 433 -10.23 27.24 -5.80
C GLY A 433 -8.99 26.33 -5.75
N GLU A 434 -8.00 26.73 -4.95
CA GLU A 434 -6.75 25.98 -4.80
C GLU A 434 -6.89 24.73 -3.92
N VAL A 435 -6.34 23.62 -4.39
CA VAL A 435 -6.23 22.34 -3.66
C VAL A 435 -4.80 21.82 -3.75
N ARG A 436 -4.25 21.38 -2.61
CA ARG A 436 -2.90 20.81 -2.54
C ARG A 436 -2.96 19.29 -2.73
N VAL A 437 -2.39 18.78 -3.82
CA VAL A 437 -2.51 17.38 -4.23
C VAL A 437 -1.17 16.71 -4.54
N PHE A 438 -1.14 15.38 -4.41
CA PHE A 438 -0.04 14.53 -4.88
C PHE A 438 -0.57 13.14 -5.27
N ILE A 439 0.21 12.38 -6.04
CA ILE A 439 -0.14 11.00 -6.42
C ILE A 439 0.50 10.03 -5.44
N GLU A 440 -0.31 9.12 -4.90
CA GLU A 440 0.17 7.93 -4.21
C GLU A 440 0.01 6.75 -5.18
N HIS A 441 1.14 6.24 -5.67
CA HIS A 441 1.15 5.16 -6.66
C HIS A 441 0.75 3.82 -6.05
N ASN A 442 -0.09 3.08 -6.77
CA ASN A 442 -0.54 1.74 -6.37
C ASN A 442 -0.32 0.69 -7.47
N ASP A 443 0.90 0.16 -7.55
CA ASP A 443 1.27 -0.87 -8.54
C ASP A 443 0.55 -2.22 -8.34
N ASN A 444 -0.15 -2.38 -7.21
CA ASN A 444 -0.90 -3.58 -6.87
C ASN A 444 -2.37 -3.51 -7.31
N PHE A 445 -2.81 -2.39 -7.90
CA PHE A 445 -4.17 -2.21 -8.41
C PHE A 445 -4.13 -1.60 -9.81
N ARG A 446 -3.99 -2.47 -10.82
CA ARG A 446 -3.77 -2.09 -12.22
C ARG A 446 -4.55 -2.98 -13.17
N LEU A 447 -4.95 -2.43 -14.31
CA LEU A 447 -5.43 -3.24 -15.43
C LEU A 447 -4.38 -4.27 -15.87
N PRO A 448 -4.80 -5.42 -16.43
CA PRO A 448 -3.86 -6.43 -16.93
C PRO A 448 -3.02 -5.89 -18.08
N ALA A 449 -1.73 -6.25 -18.12
CA ALA A 449 -0.83 -5.83 -19.20
C ALA A 449 -1.28 -6.34 -20.58
N ASN A 450 -1.93 -7.51 -20.65
CA ASN A 450 -2.55 -7.98 -21.88
C ASN A 450 -3.97 -7.40 -22.02
N PRO A 451 -4.26 -6.56 -23.02
CA PRO A 451 -5.55 -5.89 -23.19
C PRO A 451 -6.71 -6.85 -23.53
N GLU A 452 -6.43 -8.08 -23.97
CA GLU A 452 -7.45 -9.10 -24.22
C GLU A 452 -7.98 -9.76 -22.94
N THR A 453 -7.24 -9.63 -21.83
CA THR A 453 -7.57 -10.31 -20.57
C THR A 453 -8.92 -9.81 -20.03
N PRO A 454 -9.88 -10.69 -19.69
CA PRO A 454 -11.15 -10.23 -19.11
C PRO A 454 -10.95 -9.61 -17.72
N VAL A 455 -11.79 -8.64 -17.36
CA VAL A 455 -11.79 -8.04 -16.02
C VAL A 455 -13.17 -8.06 -15.39
N ILE A 456 -13.20 -8.29 -14.08
CA ILE A 456 -14.38 -8.31 -13.23
C ILE A 456 -14.18 -7.26 -12.14
N MET A 457 -15.05 -6.26 -12.13
CA MET A 457 -14.96 -5.08 -11.28
C MET A 457 -16.12 -5.09 -10.29
N ILE A 458 -15.84 -5.04 -8.99
CA ILE A 458 -16.84 -5.13 -7.92
C ILE A 458 -16.69 -3.91 -7.03
N GLY A 459 -17.58 -2.93 -7.19
CA GLY A 459 -17.42 -1.61 -6.56
C GLY A 459 -18.72 -0.93 -6.22
N PRO A 460 -19.38 -1.27 -5.09
CA PRO A 460 -20.57 -0.56 -4.64
C PRO A 460 -20.24 0.83 -4.08
N GLY A 461 -21.18 1.77 -4.20
CA GLY A 461 -21.03 3.14 -3.72
C GLY A 461 -19.81 3.85 -4.35
N THR A 462 -19.00 4.51 -3.52
CA THR A 462 -17.78 5.21 -3.99
C THR A 462 -16.69 4.27 -4.47
N GLY A 463 -16.78 2.96 -4.19
CA GLY A 463 -15.87 1.95 -4.74
C GLY A 463 -15.94 1.82 -6.27
N ILE A 464 -16.89 2.50 -6.91
CA ILE A 464 -16.97 2.61 -8.37
C ILE A 464 -15.86 3.48 -8.99
N ALA A 465 -15.22 4.35 -8.18
CA ALA A 465 -14.25 5.34 -8.63
C ALA A 465 -13.16 4.76 -9.55
N PRO A 466 -12.31 3.82 -9.11
CA PRO A 466 -11.24 3.32 -9.96
C PRO A 466 -11.76 2.53 -11.17
N PHE A 467 -12.99 2.00 -11.11
CA PHE A 467 -13.59 1.30 -12.25
C PHE A 467 -14.05 2.24 -13.36
N ARG A 468 -14.42 3.47 -13.02
CA ARG A 468 -14.60 4.52 -14.02
C ARG A 468 -13.29 4.79 -14.75
N ALA A 469 -12.18 4.94 -14.02
CA ALA A 469 -10.84 5.10 -14.59
C ALA A 469 -10.43 3.92 -15.49
N PHE A 470 -10.71 2.69 -15.06
CA PHE A 470 -10.42 1.48 -15.85
C PHE A 470 -11.20 1.44 -17.15
N MET A 471 -12.48 1.80 -17.13
CA MET A 471 -13.29 1.85 -18.35
C MET A 471 -12.86 2.95 -19.31
N GLN A 472 -12.50 4.13 -18.79
CA GLN A 472 -11.92 5.20 -19.62
C GLN A 472 -10.63 4.73 -20.29
N GLN A 473 -9.72 4.11 -19.55
CA GLN A 473 -8.48 3.56 -20.12
C GLN A 473 -8.76 2.49 -21.18
N ARG A 474 -9.65 1.54 -20.89
CA ARG A 474 -9.98 0.47 -21.85
C ARG A 474 -10.67 0.99 -23.11
N ALA A 475 -11.49 2.02 -22.99
CA ALA A 475 -12.07 2.69 -24.14
C ALA A 475 -11.00 3.40 -24.97
N ALA A 476 -10.10 4.16 -24.33
CA ALA A 476 -9.01 4.88 -24.99
C ALA A 476 -8.02 3.93 -25.70
N ASP A 477 -7.73 2.78 -25.10
CA ASP A 477 -6.83 1.76 -25.66
C ASP A 477 -7.53 0.86 -26.70
N GLU A 478 -8.84 1.04 -26.93
CA GLU A 478 -9.68 0.13 -27.73
C GLU A 478 -9.51 -1.34 -27.32
N ALA A 479 -9.36 -1.59 -26.01
CA ALA A 479 -9.00 -2.90 -25.48
C ALA A 479 -10.12 -3.93 -25.75
N PRO A 480 -9.84 -5.06 -26.44
CA PRO A 480 -10.86 -6.02 -26.85
C PRO A 480 -11.31 -6.97 -25.72
N GLY A 481 -10.61 -6.96 -24.58
CA GLY A 481 -10.91 -7.81 -23.44
C GLY A 481 -12.29 -7.49 -22.84
N LYS A 482 -12.97 -8.52 -22.36
CA LYS A 482 -14.31 -8.37 -21.78
C LYS A 482 -14.27 -7.63 -20.44
N ASN A 483 -15.32 -6.85 -20.16
CA ASN A 483 -15.46 -6.05 -18.95
C ASN A 483 -16.79 -6.37 -18.25
N TRP A 484 -16.74 -6.69 -16.97
CA TRP A 484 -17.94 -6.94 -16.15
C TRP A 484 -17.92 -6.07 -14.90
N LEU A 485 -18.94 -5.25 -14.71
CA LEU A 485 -19.14 -4.45 -13.49
C LEU A 485 -20.25 -5.03 -12.60
N PHE A 486 -19.96 -5.21 -11.32
CA PHE A 486 -20.93 -5.37 -10.25
C PHE A 486 -20.97 -4.06 -9.44
N PHE A 487 -22.12 -3.37 -9.49
CA PHE A 487 -22.34 -2.12 -8.77
C PHE A 487 -23.53 -2.24 -7.82
N GLY A 488 -23.49 -1.53 -6.70
CA GLY A 488 -24.63 -1.44 -5.82
C GLY A 488 -24.69 -0.16 -5.00
N ASN A 489 -25.92 0.29 -4.72
CA ASN A 489 -26.20 1.46 -3.86
C ASN A 489 -27.63 1.35 -3.29
N PRO A 490 -28.14 2.31 -2.48
CA PRO A 490 -29.50 2.24 -1.95
C PRO A 490 -30.60 2.16 -3.02
N HIS A 491 -30.66 3.13 -3.93
CA HIS A 491 -31.76 3.28 -4.88
C HIS A 491 -31.30 3.46 -6.33
N PHE A 492 -32.00 2.83 -7.28
CA PHE A 492 -31.73 3.00 -8.70
C PHE A 492 -31.85 4.46 -9.17
N THR A 493 -32.91 5.16 -8.74
CA THR A 493 -33.24 6.50 -9.26
C THR A 493 -32.46 7.64 -8.59
N GLU A 494 -31.92 7.40 -7.40
CA GLU A 494 -31.25 8.44 -6.60
C GLU A 494 -29.74 8.19 -6.46
N ASP A 495 -29.28 6.95 -6.64
CA ASP A 495 -27.93 6.55 -6.23
C ASP A 495 -27.11 5.84 -7.32
N PHE A 496 -27.58 5.82 -8.58
CA PHE A 496 -26.82 5.23 -9.68
C PHE A 496 -25.73 6.18 -10.19
N LEU A 497 -24.57 6.13 -9.53
CA LEU A 497 -23.40 6.95 -9.85
C LEU A 497 -22.94 6.73 -11.30
N TYR A 498 -22.73 7.83 -12.03
CA TYR A 498 -22.28 7.84 -13.43
C TYR A 498 -23.17 7.04 -14.40
N GLN A 499 -24.48 6.92 -14.12
CA GLN A 499 -25.43 6.09 -14.89
C GLN A 499 -25.30 6.24 -16.42
N VAL A 500 -25.24 7.47 -16.92
CA VAL A 500 -25.18 7.76 -18.36
C VAL A 500 -23.89 7.23 -18.99
N GLU A 501 -22.76 7.32 -18.28
CA GLU A 501 -21.48 6.80 -18.75
C GLU A 501 -21.52 5.28 -18.86
N TRP A 502 -22.05 4.58 -17.86
CA TRP A 502 -22.19 3.11 -17.91
C TRP A 502 -23.11 2.64 -19.03
N GLN A 503 -24.24 3.33 -19.24
CA GLN A 503 -25.14 3.04 -20.35
C GLN A 503 -24.46 3.21 -21.71
N ARG A 504 -23.63 4.25 -21.85
CA ARG A 504 -22.80 4.47 -23.04
C ARG A 504 -21.80 3.33 -23.23
N TYR A 505 -21.04 2.95 -22.20
CA TYR A 505 -20.08 1.84 -22.31
C TYR A 505 -20.73 0.50 -22.69
N VAL A 506 -21.93 0.20 -22.18
CA VAL A 506 -22.69 -1.00 -22.60
C VAL A 506 -23.11 -0.89 -24.07
N LYS A 507 -23.65 0.25 -24.47
CA LYS A 507 -24.10 0.49 -25.85
C LYS A 507 -22.95 0.38 -26.86
N ASP A 508 -21.79 0.91 -26.50
CA ASP A 508 -20.60 0.95 -27.36
C ASP A 508 -19.81 -0.38 -27.30
N GLY A 509 -20.24 -1.33 -26.46
CA GLY A 509 -19.65 -2.66 -26.35
C GLY A 509 -18.39 -2.73 -25.48
N VAL A 510 -17.92 -1.61 -24.94
CA VAL A 510 -16.77 -1.57 -24.02
C VAL A 510 -17.12 -2.31 -22.72
N LEU A 511 -18.29 -2.05 -22.12
CA LEU A 511 -18.77 -2.81 -20.96
C LEU A 511 -19.59 -4.00 -21.43
N THR A 512 -19.00 -5.20 -21.36
CA THR A 512 -19.65 -6.44 -21.81
C THR A 512 -20.85 -6.79 -20.93
N ARG A 513 -20.75 -6.54 -19.61
CA ARG A 513 -21.79 -6.91 -18.66
C ARG A 513 -21.84 -5.98 -17.46
N ILE A 514 -23.05 -5.75 -16.94
CA ILE A 514 -23.28 -5.00 -15.71
C ILE A 514 -24.37 -5.67 -14.88
N ASP A 515 -24.10 -5.89 -13.60
CA ASP A 515 -25.05 -6.41 -12.62
C ASP A 515 -25.21 -5.39 -11.48
N LEU A 516 -26.47 -5.05 -11.18
CA LEU A 516 -26.83 -3.93 -10.31
C LEU A 516 -27.56 -4.42 -9.05
N ALA A 517 -27.14 -3.94 -7.88
CA ALA A 517 -27.70 -4.30 -6.58
C ALA A 517 -28.27 -3.08 -5.85
N TRP A 518 -29.59 -3.07 -5.63
CA TRP A 518 -30.30 -1.98 -4.96
C TRP A 518 -30.74 -2.41 -3.58
N SER A 519 -30.15 -1.83 -2.53
CA SER A 519 -30.39 -2.32 -1.17
C SER A 519 -31.73 -1.84 -0.57
N ARG A 520 -32.42 -0.90 -1.21
CA ARG A 520 -33.62 -0.24 -0.65
C ARG A 520 -34.80 -0.05 -1.60
N ASP A 521 -34.72 -0.54 -2.84
CA ASP A 521 -35.83 -0.45 -3.81
C ASP A 521 -36.92 -1.50 -3.59
N GLN A 522 -36.65 -2.48 -2.73
CA GLN A 522 -37.58 -3.55 -2.36
C GLN A 522 -37.43 -3.91 -0.87
N LYS A 523 -38.34 -4.76 -0.38
CA LYS A 523 -38.38 -5.17 1.04
C LYS A 523 -37.10 -5.88 1.48
N GLU A 524 -36.61 -6.80 0.66
CA GLU A 524 -35.39 -7.56 0.95
C GLU A 524 -34.16 -6.79 0.43
N LYS A 525 -33.13 -6.67 1.26
CA LYS A 525 -31.91 -5.95 0.85
C LYS A 525 -31.13 -6.81 -0.13
N VAL A 526 -30.77 -6.22 -1.28
CA VAL A 526 -29.92 -6.87 -2.29
C VAL A 526 -28.61 -6.12 -2.37
N TYR A 527 -27.51 -6.85 -2.22
CA TYR A 527 -26.14 -6.36 -2.26
C TYR A 527 -25.34 -7.03 -3.38
N VAL A 528 -24.11 -6.55 -3.61
CA VAL A 528 -23.27 -7.06 -4.71
C VAL A 528 -22.91 -8.54 -4.52
N GLN A 529 -22.71 -9.01 -3.28
CA GLN A 529 -22.46 -10.42 -2.98
C GLN A 529 -23.62 -11.33 -3.37
N ASP A 530 -24.86 -10.83 -3.32
CA ASP A 530 -26.04 -11.59 -3.76
C ASP A 530 -26.02 -11.74 -5.28
N LYS A 531 -25.61 -10.69 -6.00
CA LYS A 531 -25.43 -10.72 -7.46
C LYS A 531 -24.27 -11.60 -7.90
N LEU A 532 -23.17 -11.65 -7.13
CA LEU A 532 -22.07 -12.58 -7.39
C LEU A 532 -22.55 -14.03 -7.33
N ARG A 533 -23.31 -14.39 -6.28
CA ARG A 533 -23.91 -15.73 -6.13
C ARG A 533 -24.90 -16.05 -7.24
N GLU A 534 -25.80 -15.11 -7.55
CA GLU A 534 -26.79 -15.25 -8.62
C GLU A 534 -26.11 -15.55 -9.97
N GLN A 535 -24.94 -14.96 -10.21
CA GLN A 535 -24.18 -15.12 -11.44
C GLN A 535 -23.03 -16.13 -11.35
N GLY A 536 -23.01 -16.97 -10.31
CA GLY A 536 -21.87 -17.80 -9.93
C GLY A 536 -21.31 -18.66 -11.06
N ALA A 537 -22.15 -19.30 -11.87
CA ALA A 537 -21.68 -20.13 -12.99
C ALA A 537 -20.89 -19.34 -14.04
N GLU A 538 -21.39 -18.17 -14.42
CA GLU A 538 -20.74 -17.31 -15.43
C GLU A 538 -19.52 -16.59 -14.84
N LEU A 539 -19.61 -16.18 -13.57
CA LEU A 539 -18.49 -15.62 -12.80
C LEU A 539 -17.33 -16.61 -12.75
N TRP A 540 -17.59 -17.86 -12.34
CA TRP A 540 -16.59 -18.93 -12.36
C TRP A 540 -16.00 -19.16 -13.75
N ARG A 541 -16.84 -19.16 -14.81
CA ARG A 541 -16.35 -19.29 -16.19
C ARG A 541 -15.32 -18.23 -16.55
N TRP A 542 -15.57 -16.96 -16.21
CA TRP A 542 -14.61 -15.88 -16.46
C TRP A 542 -13.34 -16.03 -15.61
N ILE A 543 -13.48 -16.38 -14.33
CA ILE A 543 -12.33 -16.64 -13.45
C ILE A 543 -11.44 -17.76 -14.03
N ASN A 544 -12.06 -18.84 -14.50
CA ASN A 544 -11.38 -19.97 -15.13
C ASN A 544 -10.78 -19.61 -16.51
N ASP A 545 -11.40 -18.69 -17.25
CA ASP A 545 -10.90 -18.13 -18.52
C ASP A 545 -9.74 -17.13 -18.32
N GLY A 546 -9.24 -16.95 -17.10
CA GLY A 546 -8.08 -16.09 -16.83
C GLY A 546 -8.43 -14.66 -16.39
N ALA A 547 -9.69 -14.36 -16.07
CA ALA A 547 -10.09 -13.01 -15.70
C ALA A 547 -9.33 -12.49 -14.45
N HIS A 548 -9.12 -11.18 -14.42
CA HIS A 548 -8.69 -10.45 -13.24
C HIS A 548 -9.91 -9.91 -12.48
N ILE A 549 -9.89 -10.04 -11.16
CA ILE A 549 -10.94 -9.66 -10.23
C ILE A 549 -10.47 -8.46 -9.43
N TYR A 550 -11.29 -7.43 -9.38
CA TYR A 550 -11.02 -6.20 -8.64
C TYR A 550 -12.16 -5.91 -7.68
N VAL A 551 -11.83 -5.60 -6.43
CA VAL A 551 -12.81 -5.19 -5.41
C VAL A 551 -12.41 -3.84 -4.85
N CYS A 552 -13.34 -2.88 -4.82
CA CYS A 552 -13.09 -1.56 -4.25
C CYS A 552 -14.27 -1.07 -3.41
N GLY A 553 -13.98 -0.40 -2.30
CA GLY A 553 -14.97 0.19 -1.38
C GLY A 553 -14.74 -0.18 0.08
N ASP A 554 -15.82 -0.34 0.85
CA ASP A 554 -15.79 -0.55 2.31
C ASP A 554 -15.01 -1.82 2.71
N ALA A 555 -13.91 -1.64 3.44
CA ALA A 555 -13.07 -2.74 3.92
C ALA A 555 -13.75 -3.58 5.02
N ASN A 556 -14.57 -2.95 5.86
CA ASN A 556 -14.98 -3.56 7.14
C ASN A 556 -16.11 -4.58 6.98
N ARG A 557 -17.01 -4.40 6.00
CA ARG A 557 -18.14 -5.30 5.73
C ARG A 557 -18.13 -5.80 4.29
N MET A 558 -18.13 -4.88 3.33
CA MET A 558 -18.36 -5.23 1.93
C MET A 558 -17.28 -6.15 1.37
N ALA A 559 -16.00 -5.82 1.60
CA ALA A 559 -14.88 -6.63 1.12
C ALA A 559 -14.93 -8.08 1.63
N LYS A 560 -15.29 -8.28 2.91
CA LYS A 560 -15.42 -9.59 3.54
C LYS A 560 -16.58 -10.39 2.96
N ASP A 561 -17.74 -9.76 2.79
CA ASP A 561 -18.92 -10.41 2.20
C ASP A 561 -18.69 -10.82 0.74
N VAL A 562 -17.96 -9.99 -0.02
CA VAL A 562 -17.57 -10.28 -1.41
C VAL A 562 -16.57 -11.43 -1.47
N GLU A 563 -15.52 -11.42 -0.63
CA GLU A 563 -14.54 -12.51 -0.56
C GLU A 563 -15.23 -13.85 -0.21
N GLN A 564 -16.14 -13.83 0.76
CA GLN A 564 -16.92 -15.01 1.12
C GLN A 564 -17.80 -15.50 -0.05
N ALA A 565 -18.47 -14.59 -0.77
CA ALA A 565 -19.24 -14.97 -1.96
C ALA A 565 -18.38 -15.53 -3.10
N LEU A 566 -17.17 -15.00 -3.30
CA LEU A 566 -16.21 -15.54 -4.27
C LEU A 566 -15.78 -16.96 -3.88
N LEU A 567 -15.46 -17.20 -2.61
CA LEU A 567 -15.11 -18.53 -2.11
C LEU A 567 -16.24 -19.54 -2.31
N GLU A 568 -17.49 -19.14 -2.04
CA GLU A 568 -18.68 -19.97 -2.27
C GLU A 568 -18.86 -20.31 -3.76
N VAL A 569 -18.71 -19.32 -4.65
CA VAL A 569 -18.79 -19.52 -6.11
C VAL A 569 -17.67 -20.44 -6.60
N ILE A 570 -16.44 -20.24 -6.14
CA ILE A 570 -15.27 -21.06 -6.51
C ILE A 570 -15.48 -22.50 -6.03
N ALA A 571 -15.95 -22.70 -4.80
CA ALA A 571 -16.20 -24.03 -4.26
C ALA A 571 -17.31 -24.76 -5.03
N GLU A 572 -18.46 -24.10 -5.24
CA GLU A 572 -19.62 -24.70 -5.91
C GLU A 572 -19.36 -25.01 -7.39
N PHE A 573 -18.90 -24.01 -8.16
CA PHE A 573 -18.78 -24.13 -9.61
C PHE A 573 -17.41 -24.66 -10.06
N GLY A 574 -16.38 -24.53 -9.23
CA GLY A 574 -15.07 -25.16 -9.43
C GLY A 574 -14.99 -26.60 -8.95
N GLY A 575 -16.00 -27.09 -8.23
CA GLY A 575 -16.05 -28.47 -7.73
C GLY A 575 -14.96 -28.77 -6.70
N MET A 576 -14.63 -27.78 -5.87
CA MET A 576 -13.57 -27.86 -4.86
C MET A 576 -14.13 -27.62 -3.46
N ASP A 577 -13.45 -28.15 -2.43
CA ASP A 577 -13.83 -27.87 -1.05
C ASP A 577 -13.38 -26.46 -0.60
N THR A 578 -13.78 -26.06 0.60
CA THR A 578 -13.49 -24.71 1.13
C THR A 578 -12.00 -24.43 1.29
N GLU A 579 -11.18 -25.43 1.63
CA GLU A 579 -9.74 -25.25 1.81
C GLU A 579 -9.06 -25.05 0.44
N ALA A 580 -9.45 -25.85 -0.55
CA ALA A 580 -8.99 -25.70 -1.92
C ALA A 580 -9.45 -24.39 -2.57
N ALA A 581 -10.67 -23.92 -2.27
CA ALA A 581 -11.18 -22.63 -2.75
C ALA A 581 -10.37 -21.44 -2.18
N ASP A 582 -10.02 -21.48 -0.89
CA ASP A 582 -9.19 -20.46 -0.26
C ASP A 582 -7.74 -20.48 -0.80
N GLU A 583 -7.18 -21.67 -1.03
CA GLU A 583 -5.86 -21.82 -1.67
C GLU A 583 -5.89 -21.27 -3.11
N PHE A 584 -6.90 -21.60 -3.90
CA PHE A 584 -7.09 -21.08 -5.26
C PHE A 584 -7.21 -19.56 -5.27
N LEU A 585 -8.04 -18.99 -4.39
CA LEU A 585 -8.19 -17.53 -4.30
C LEU A 585 -6.89 -16.85 -3.85
N SER A 586 -6.12 -17.49 -2.96
CA SER A 586 -4.81 -17.01 -2.55
C SER A 586 -3.79 -17.07 -3.68
N GLU A 587 -3.83 -18.10 -4.54
CA GLU A 587 -3.02 -18.19 -5.75
C GLU A 587 -3.38 -17.05 -6.72
N LEU A 588 -4.65 -16.72 -6.90
CA LEU A 588 -5.05 -15.56 -7.70
C LEU A 588 -4.47 -14.24 -7.16
N ARG A 589 -4.34 -14.07 -5.84
CA ARG A 589 -3.67 -12.89 -5.26
C ARG A 589 -2.19 -12.84 -5.65
N VAL A 590 -1.49 -13.97 -5.56
CA VAL A 590 -0.07 -14.09 -5.93
C VAL A 590 0.13 -13.83 -7.42
N GLU A 591 -0.79 -14.30 -8.26
CA GLU A 591 -0.81 -14.05 -9.70
C GLU A 591 -1.23 -12.62 -10.06
N ARG A 592 -1.57 -11.77 -9.07
CA ARG A 592 -2.13 -10.42 -9.26
C ARG A 592 -3.43 -10.40 -10.09
N ARG A 593 -4.17 -11.51 -10.02
CA ARG A 593 -5.48 -11.71 -10.66
C ARG A 593 -6.65 -11.50 -9.70
N TYR A 594 -6.39 -11.34 -8.41
CA TYR A 594 -7.37 -10.84 -7.44
C TYR A 594 -6.77 -9.69 -6.64
N GLN A 595 -7.29 -8.49 -6.85
CA GLN A 595 -6.74 -7.25 -6.32
C GLN A 595 -7.84 -6.46 -5.59
N ARG A 596 -7.48 -5.83 -4.46
CA ARG A 596 -8.42 -5.06 -3.63
C ARG A 596 -7.88 -3.65 -3.37
N ASP A 597 -8.75 -2.66 -3.51
CA ASP A 597 -8.53 -1.27 -3.09
C ASP A 597 -9.65 -0.88 -2.13
N VAL A 598 -9.50 -1.28 -0.87
CA VAL A 598 -10.54 -1.16 0.15
C VAL A 598 -10.06 -0.29 1.31
N TYR A 599 -10.98 0.50 1.87
CA TYR A 599 -10.69 1.54 2.86
C TYR A 599 -11.79 1.71 3.91
#